data_AF-A0A0N5BNN6-F1
#
_entry.id   AF-A0A0N5BNN6-F1
#
_cell.length_a   1.000
_cell.length_b   1.000
_cell.length_c   1.000
_cell.angle_alpha   90.00
_cell.angle_beta   90.00
_cell.angle_gamma   90.00
#
_symmetry.space_group_name_H-M   'P 1'
#
loop_
_entity.id
_entity.type
_entity.pdbx_description
1 polymer ?
#
loop_
_entity_poly.entity_id
_entity_poly.type
_entity_poly.pdbx_seq_one_letter_code
_entity_poly.pdbx_strand_id
1 'polypeptide(L)'
;MKLNFIIIFSFTFLTISQTILADSDVLSCAACILGVGSIINSIKSSPKTMTELGSEMSESCDSLPSKQNRAGCREIFNNHMNELFDSFVAQPEVSPDALCKQIQYC
;
A
#
# COMPACT_ATOMS: atom_id res chain seq x y z
N MET A 1 -36.47 -32.09 28.55
CA MET A 1 -35.58 -32.27 27.38
C MET A 1 -35.54 -31.09 26.41
N LYS A 2 -36.43 -30.08 26.51
CA LYS A 2 -36.42 -28.87 25.63
C LYS A 2 -35.48 -27.76 26.10
N LEU A 3 -35.15 -27.70 27.40
CA LEU A 3 -34.35 -26.62 28.00
C LEU A 3 -32.86 -26.72 27.65
N ASN A 4 -32.29 -27.92 27.60
CA ASN A 4 -30.88 -28.13 27.26
C ASN A 4 -30.56 -27.78 25.80
N PHE A 5 -31.52 -27.96 24.88
CA PHE A 5 -31.34 -27.67 23.46
C PHE A 5 -31.25 -26.16 23.16
N ILE A 6 -32.00 -25.34 23.91
CA ILE A 6 -32.00 -23.87 23.79
C ILE A 6 -30.69 -23.28 24.33
N ILE A 7 -30.16 -23.86 25.41
CA ILE A 7 -28.89 -23.42 26.01
C ILE A 7 -27.73 -23.74 25.05
N ILE A 8 -27.70 -24.93 24.45
CA ILE A 8 -26.66 -25.31 23.47
C ILE A 8 -26.67 -24.38 22.25
N PHE A 9 -27.85 -24.05 21.71
CA PHE A 9 -27.97 -23.13 20.58
C PHE A 9 -27.56 -21.69 20.93
N SER A 10 -27.80 -21.24 22.17
CA SER A 10 -27.38 -19.89 22.60
C SER A 10 -25.87 -19.81 22.84
N PHE A 11 -25.25 -20.88 23.34
CA PHE A 11 -23.79 -20.95 23.53
C PHE A 11 -23.03 -21.02 22.20
N THR A 12 -23.56 -21.71 21.17
CA THR A 12 -22.92 -21.73 19.85
C THR A 12 -23.04 -20.40 19.11
N PHE A 13 -24.15 -19.68 19.24
CA PHE A 13 -24.29 -18.34 18.65
C PHE A 13 -23.33 -17.32 19.27
N LEU A 14 -23.11 -17.37 20.59
CA LEU A 14 -22.16 -16.45 21.24
C LEU A 14 -20.71 -16.66 20.79
N THR A 15 -20.29 -17.91 20.52
CA THR A 15 -18.93 -18.21 20.04
C THR A 15 -18.70 -17.83 18.58
N ILE A 16 -19.73 -17.83 17.73
CA ILE A 16 -19.60 -17.46 16.30
C ILE A 16 -19.42 -15.95 16.15
N SER A 17 -20.03 -15.13 17.00
CA SER A 17 -19.88 -13.67 16.91
C SER A 17 -18.45 -13.19 17.20
N GLN A 18 -17.65 -13.95 17.96
CA GLN A 18 -16.28 -13.55 18.30
C GLN A 18 -15.26 -13.86 17.20
N THR A 19 -15.54 -14.81 16.30
CA THR A 19 -14.61 -15.13 15.20
C THR A 19 -14.67 -14.12 14.08
N ILE A 20 -15.83 -13.48 13.83
CA ILE A 20 -16.02 -12.57 12.69
C ILE A 20 -15.32 -11.22 12.90
N LEU A 21 -15.22 -10.77 14.17
CA LEU A 21 -14.60 -9.49 14.52
C LEU A 21 -13.05 -9.55 14.53
N ALA A 22 -12.47 -10.72 14.76
CA ALA A 22 -11.02 -10.91 14.65
C ALA A 22 -10.57 -11.17 13.20
N ASP A 23 -11.46 -11.68 12.35
CA ASP A 23 -11.16 -12.06 10.96
C ASP A 23 -11.24 -10.86 10.00
N SER A 24 -12.04 -9.83 10.31
CA SER A 24 -12.13 -8.61 9.49
C SER A 24 -10.82 -7.84 9.44
N ASP A 25 -10.12 -7.74 10.58
CA ASP A 25 -8.88 -6.97 10.72
C ASP A 25 -7.70 -7.73 10.09
N VAL A 26 -7.70 -9.06 10.19
CA VAL A 26 -6.70 -9.91 9.53
C VAL A 26 -6.89 -9.87 8.01
N LEU A 27 -8.14 -9.93 7.53
CA LEU A 27 -8.45 -9.86 6.11
C LEU A 27 -8.15 -8.47 5.53
N SER A 28 -8.46 -7.38 6.25
CA SER A 28 -8.13 -6.02 5.83
C SER A 28 -6.62 -5.81 5.72
N CYS A 29 -5.86 -6.35 6.68
CA CYS A 29 -4.41 -6.24 6.70
C CYS A 29 -3.78 -7.01 5.54
N ALA A 30 -4.19 -8.26 5.33
CA ALA A 30 -3.71 -9.09 4.23
C ALA A 30 -4.05 -8.45 2.87
N ALA A 31 -5.28 -7.96 2.69
CA ALA A 31 -5.70 -7.29 1.46
C ALA A 31 -4.87 -6.02 1.19
N CYS A 32 -4.59 -5.23 2.22
CA CYS A 32 -3.75 -4.03 2.09
C CYS A 32 -2.33 -4.40 1.65
N ILE A 33 -1.67 -5.33 2.33
CA ILE A 33 -0.30 -5.74 2.02
C ILE A 33 -0.20 -6.28 0.59
N LEU A 34 -1.14 -7.13 0.19
CA LEU A 34 -1.20 -7.68 -1.17
C LEU A 34 -1.45 -6.58 -2.21
N GLY A 35 -2.36 -5.65 -1.93
CA GLY A 35 -2.69 -4.54 -2.82
C GLY A 35 -1.50 -3.62 -3.04
N VAL A 36 -0.83 -3.19 -1.97
CA VAL A 36 0.36 -2.32 -2.06
C VAL A 36 1.49 -3.04 -2.79
N GLY A 37 1.74 -4.32 -2.46
CA GLY A 37 2.73 -5.13 -3.17
C GLY A 37 2.41 -5.27 -4.67
N SER A 38 1.13 -5.44 -5.02
CA SER A 38 0.69 -5.48 -6.42
C SER A 38 0.94 -4.15 -7.13
N ILE A 39 0.65 -3.01 -6.50
CA ILE A 39 0.91 -1.68 -7.08
C ILE A 39 2.41 -1.51 -7.38
N ILE A 40 3.27 -1.82 -6.41
CA ILE A 40 4.74 -1.73 -6.59
C ILE A 40 5.18 -2.59 -7.77
N ASN A 41 4.71 -3.83 -7.85
CA ASN A 41 5.05 -4.74 -8.94
C ASN A 41 4.50 -4.27 -10.29
N SER A 42 3.28 -3.75 -10.34
CA SER A 42 2.68 -3.21 -11.58
C SER A 42 3.46 -2.01 -12.11
N ILE A 43 3.91 -1.10 -11.23
CA ILE A 43 4.75 0.04 -11.63
C ILE A 43 6.10 -0.46 -12.15
N LYS A 44 6.80 -1.33 -11.40
CA LYS A 44 8.13 -1.84 -11.80
C LYS A 44 8.11 -2.66 -13.10
N SER A 45 7.06 -3.45 -13.30
CA SER A 45 6.94 -4.34 -14.46
C SER A 45 6.59 -3.62 -15.76
N SER A 46 6.24 -2.34 -15.71
CA SER A 46 5.80 -1.56 -16.85
C SER A 46 6.72 -0.36 -17.09
N PRO A 47 7.67 -0.46 -18.04
CA PRO A 47 8.53 0.66 -18.41
C PRO A 47 7.73 1.91 -18.81
N LYS A 48 6.58 1.71 -19.46
CA LYS A 48 5.67 2.81 -19.81
C LYS A 48 5.15 3.53 -18.56
N THR A 49 4.66 2.78 -17.57
CA THR A 49 4.12 3.37 -16.33
C THR A 49 5.23 4.10 -15.56
N MET A 50 6.43 3.54 -15.52
CA MET A 50 7.58 4.20 -14.88
C MET A 50 7.95 5.52 -15.58
N THR A 51 7.96 5.53 -16.91
CA THR A 51 8.23 6.75 -17.69
C THR A 51 7.13 7.81 -17.48
N GLU A 52 5.86 7.41 -17.45
CA GLU A 52 4.74 8.31 -17.18
C GLU A 52 4.85 8.90 -15.77
N LEU A 53 5.14 8.08 -14.76
CA LEU A 53 5.37 8.52 -13.38
C LEU A 53 6.51 9.54 -13.28
N GLY A 54 7.63 9.27 -13.94
CA GLY A 54 8.76 10.20 -14.00
C GLY A 54 8.41 11.52 -14.68
N SER A 55 7.71 11.46 -15.82
CA SER A 55 7.25 12.65 -16.53
C SER A 55 6.34 13.52 -15.67
N GLU A 56 5.34 12.92 -15.00
CA GLU A 56 4.41 13.62 -14.11
C GLU A 56 5.15 14.26 -12.91
N MET A 57 6.05 13.53 -12.27
CA MET A 57 6.87 14.08 -11.17
C MET A 57 7.76 15.24 -11.64
N SER A 58 8.27 15.18 -12.87
CA SER A 58 9.14 16.21 -13.44
C SER A 58 8.44 17.59 -13.56
N GLU A 59 7.11 17.64 -13.61
CA GLU A 59 6.35 18.89 -13.65
C GLU A 59 6.52 19.70 -12.35
N SER A 60 6.66 19.01 -11.21
CA SER A 60 6.90 19.65 -9.91
C SER A 60 8.21 20.46 -9.89
N CYS A 61 9.16 20.13 -10.78
CA CYS A 61 10.40 20.88 -10.90
C CYS A 61 10.20 22.33 -11.33
N ASP A 62 9.08 22.69 -11.99
CA ASP A 62 8.84 24.07 -12.44
C ASP A 62 8.68 25.07 -11.30
N SER A 63 8.35 24.57 -10.10
CA SER A 63 8.32 25.38 -8.87
C SER A 63 9.70 25.88 -8.44
N LEU A 64 10.79 25.28 -8.94
CA LEU A 64 12.15 25.66 -8.55
C LEU A 64 12.55 26.99 -9.21
N PRO A 65 13.11 27.94 -8.45
CA PRO A 65 13.37 29.30 -8.95
C PRO A 65 14.49 29.34 -10.01
N SER A 66 15.52 28.51 -9.85
CA SER A 66 16.70 28.47 -10.73
C SER A 66 16.48 27.58 -11.95
N LYS A 67 16.81 28.08 -13.15
CA LYS A 67 16.83 27.29 -14.39
C LYS A 67 17.70 26.03 -14.27
N GLN A 68 18.85 26.15 -13.60
CA GLN A 68 19.76 25.02 -13.41
C GLN A 68 19.14 23.96 -12.49
N ASN A 69 18.48 24.37 -11.41
CA ASN A 69 17.82 23.44 -10.50
C ASN A 69 16.62 22.76 -11.18
N ARG A 70 15.87 23.48 -12.02
CA ARG A 70 14.81 22.88 -12.84
C ARG A 70 15.36 21.80 -13.77
N ALA A 71 16.45 22.08 -14.47
CA ALA A 71 17.09 21.11 -15.37
C ALA A 71 17.58 19.87 -14.61
N GLY A 72 18.31 20.05 -13.50
CA GLY A 72 18.79 18.93 -12.68
C GLY A 72 17.66 18.11 -12.05
N CYS A 73 16.59 18.76 -11.59
CA CYS A 73 15.41 18.08 -11.05
C CYS A 73 14.72 17.22 -12.13
N ARG A 74 14.55 17.77 -13.35
CA ARG A 74 13.96 17.04 -14.48
C ARG A 74 14.83 15.87 -14.92
N GLU A 75 16.15 15.99 -14.86
CA GLU A 75 17.07 14.89 -15.15
C GLU A 75 16.80 13.69 -14.23
N ILE A 76 16.65 13.94 -12.92
CA ILE A 76 16.36 12.88 -11.94
C ILE A 76 15.06 12.16 -12.29
N PHE A 77 13.97 12.90 -12.49
CA PHE A 77 12.66 12.27 -12.73
C PHE A 77 12.50 11.69 -14.14
N ASN A 78 13.14 12.24 -15.17
CA ASN A 78 12.99 11.73 -16.53
C ASN A 78 13.90 10.54 -16.83
N ASN A 79 15.13 10.55 -16.28
CA ASN A 79 16.16 9.59 -16.66
C ASN A 79 16.54 8.63 -15.52
N HIS A 80 16.33 9.01 -14.26
CA HIS A 80 16.68 8.21 -13.09
C HIS A 80 15.45 7.73 -12.29
N MET A 81 14.24 7.77 -12.87
CA MET A 81 13.02 7.38 -12.16
C MET A 81 13.04 5.93 -11.67
N ASN A 82 13.61 5.01 -12.47
CA ASN A 82 13.74 3.61 -12.06
C ASN A 82 14.57 3.48 -10.77
N GLU A 83 15.76 4.08 -10.76
CA GLU A 83 16.68 4.07 -9.61
C GLU A 83 16.05 4.77 -8.39
N LEU A 84 15.36 5.88 -8.62
CA LEU A 84 14.64 6.61 -7.58
C LEU A 84 13.51 5.78 -6.98
N PHE A 85 12.68 5.16 -7.81
CA PHE A 85 11.55 4.33 -7.35
C PHE A 85 12.04 3.08 -6.64
N ASP A 86 13.09 2.44 -7.15
CA ASP A 86 13.71 1.28 -6.51
C ASP A 86 14.27 1.63 -5.12
N SER A 87 14.95 2.79 -5.01
CA SER A 87 15.46 3.30 -3.74
C SER A 87 14.33 3.68 -2.78
N PHE A 88 13.25 4.25 -3.31
CA PHE A 88 12.06 4.61 -2.52
C PHE A 88 11.43 3.36 -1.92
N VAL A 89 11.08 2.35 -2.72
CA VAL A 89 10.40 1.15 -2.20
C VAL A 89 11.29 0.24 -1.36
N ALA A 90 12.61 0.46 -1.37
CA ALA A 90 13.55 -0.22 -0.49
C ALA A 90 13.56 0.37 0.94
N GLN A 91 12.96 1.55 1.16
CA GLN A 91 12.90 2.14 2.49
C GLN A 91 11.93 1.34 3.38
N PRO A 92 12.33 1.00 4.62
CA PRO A 92 11.51 0.19 5.51
C PRO A 92 10.17 0.86 5.85
N GLU A 93 10.14 2.20 5.91
CA GLU A 93 8.97 3.00 6.25
C GLU A 93 7.88 2.95 5.17
N VAL A 94 8.23 2.62 3.93
CA VAL A 94 7.27 2.52 2.81
C VAL A 94 7.02 1.08 2.38
N SER A 95 7.51 0.11 3.15
CA SER A 95 7.18 -1.30 2.95
C SER A 95 5.66 -1.51 3.03
N PRO A 96 5.09 -2.51 2.31
CA PRO A 96 3.65 -2.79 2.39
C PRO A 96 3.12 -2.94 3.81
N ASP A 97 3.86 -3.62 4.69
CA ASP A 97 3.49 -3.79 6.10
C ASP A 97 3.50 -2.46 6.86
N ALA A 98 4.58 -1.67 6.75
CA ALA A 98 4.68 -0.38 7.44
C ALA A 98 3.61 0.60 6.98
N LEU A 99 3.35 0.68 5.67
CA LEU A 99 2.32 1.54 5.11
C LEU A 99 0.94 1.12 5.62
N CYS A 100 0.61 -0.17 5.55
CA CYS A 100 -0.71 -0.67 5.97
C CYS A 100 -0.98 -0.46 7.47
N LYS A 101 0.06 -0.55 8.31
CA LYS A 101 0.00 -0.17 9.73
C LYS A 101 -0.24 1.32 9.92
N GLN A 102 0.46 2.15 9.15
CA GLN A 102 0.32 3.61 9.22
C GLN A 102 -1.11 4.06 8.89
N ILE A 103 -1.75 3.42 7.90
CA ILE A 103 -3.12 3.75 7.49
C ILE A 103 -4.21 2.97 8.25
N GLN A 104 -3.84 2.23 9.31
CA GLN A 104 -4.77 1.50 10.20
C GLN A 104 -5.61 0.42 9.48
N TYR A 105 -5.05 -0.17 8.42
CA TYR A 105 -5.59 -1.39 7.80
C TYR A 105 -4.88 -2.65 8.33
N CYS A 106 -3.71 -2.43 8.95
CA CYS A 106 -3.02 -3.24 9.93
C CYS A 106 -2.72 -2.31 11.15
#